data_AF-A0AAD7JM65-F1
#
_entry.id   AF-A0AAD7JM65-F1
#
_cell.length_a   1.000
_cell.length_b   1.000
_cell.length_c   1.000
_cell.angle_alpha   90.00
_cell.angle_beta   90.00
_cell.angle_gamma   90.00
#
_symmetry.space_group_name_H-M   'P 1'
#
loop_
_entity.id
_entity.type
_entity.pdbx_description
1 polymer ?
#
loop_
_entity_poly.entity_id
_entity_poly.type
_entity_poly.pdbx_seq_one_letter_code
_entity_poly.pdbx_strand_id
1 'polypeptide(L)'
;GSNYTKQRVLEESPLIQVYNQCTSNIERNFQLTSFTSRQVSPDMTKTLTKMAIYPQEHGPNEVRVGRKTSHSIPDIIGQGIRKMMIPEQGPGEDGGEAGDEDTSETRGPLEPEDLLVDT
;
A
#
# COMPACT_ATOMS: atom_id res chain seq x y z
N GLY A 1 -2.53 16.35 -15.03
CA GLY A 1 -2.08 15.43 -16.10
C GLY A 1 -0.82 14.73 -15.64
N SER A 2 -0.66 13.46 -16.01
CA SER A 2 0.53 12.66 -15.67
C SER A 2 1.76 13.17 -16.43
N ASN A 3 2.87 13.46 -15.73
CA ASN A 3 4.14 13.90 -16.34
C ASN A 3 4.90 12.77 -17.04
N TYR A 4 4.33 11.56 -17.09
CA TYR A 4 5.01 10.35 -17.58
C TYR A 4 4.63 9.97 -19.02
N THR A 5 3.80 10.75 -19.71
CA THR A 5 3.42 10.46 -21.09
C THR A 5 4.62 10.67 -22.02
N LYS A 6 4.96 9.66 -22.84
CA LYS A 6 6.14 9.67 -23.74
C LYS A 6 6.24 10.94 -24.58
N GLN A 7 5.13 11.40 -25.15
CA GLN A 7 5.08 12.61 -25.97
C GLN A 7 5.53 13.85 -25.18
N ARG A 8 5.05 13.99 -23.94
CA ARG A 8 5.38 15.12 -23.08
C ARG A 8 6.84 15.11 -22.65
N VAL A 9 7.41 13.93 -22.38
CA VAL A 9 8.84 13.77 -22.08
C VAL A 9 9.70 14.19 -23.28
N LEU A 10 9.30 13.83 -24.50
CA LEU A 10 10.01 14.23 -25.72
C LEU A 10 9.92 15.74 -25.96
N GLU A 11 8.77 16.36 -25.73
CA GLU A 11 8.57 17.81 -25.86
C GLU A 11 9.34 18.60 -24.78
N GLU A 12 9.35 18.12 -23.53
CA GLU A 12 9.98 18.82 -22.41
C GLU A 12 11.51 18.62 -22.38
N SER A 13 12.04 17.50 -22.90
CA SER A 13 13.49 17.21 -22.89
C SER A 13 14.38 18.27 -23.58
N PRO A 14 14.11 18.79 -24.79
CA PRO A 14 14.92 19.84 -25.38
C PRO A 14 14.78 21.16 -24.61
N LEU A 15 13.60 21.45 -24.05
CA LEU A 15 13.37 22.65 -23.27
C LEU A 15 14.20 22.64 -21.97
N ILE A 16 14.26 21.49 -21.30
CA ILE A 16 15.11 21.28 -20.12
C ILE A 16 16.59 21.48 -20.48
N GLN A 17 17.02 20.97 -21.63
CA GLN A 17 18.40 21.14 -22.09
C GLN A 17 18.76 22.60 -22.35
N VAL A 18 17.90 23.34 -23.08
CA VAL A 18 18.10 24.77 -23.35
C VAL A 18 18.14 25.58 -22.06
N TYR A 19 17.23 25.30 -21.13
CA TYR A 19 17.20 25.93 -19.82
C TYR A 19 18.52 25.72 -19.06
N ASN A 20 19.01 24.48 -18.99
CA ASN A 20 20.28 24.15 -18.32
C ASN A 20 21.48 24.86 -18.98
N GLN A 21 21.48 24.97 -20.30
CA GLN A 21 22.53 25.66 -21.05
C GLN A 21 22.55 27.17 -20.75
N CYS A 22 21.37 27.80 -20.72
CA CYS A 22 21.22 29.21 -20.37
C CYS A 22 21.70 29.48 -18.93
N THR A 23 21.26 28.66 -17.97
CA THR A 23 21.68 28.77 -16.57
C THR A 23 23.19 28.59 -16.42
N SER A 24 23.78 27.58 -17.07
CA SER A 24 25.23 27.36 -17.07
C SER A 24 26.01 28.54 -17.65
N ASN A 25 25.49 29.15 -18.72
CA ASN A 25 26.12 30.34 -19.33
C ASN A 25 26.08 31.53 -18.38
N ILE A 26 24.95 31.76 -17.70
CA ILE A 26 24.81 32.83 -16.70
C ILE A 26 25.80 32.58 -15.55
N GLU A 27 25.82 31.37 -14.99
CA GLU A 27 26.72 31.03 -13.88
C GLU A 27 28.19 31.29 -14.22
N ARG A 28 28.65 30.87 -15.41
CA ARG A 28 30.03 31.10 -15.86
C ARG A 28 30.35 32.57 -16.08
N ASN A 29 29.48 33.31 -16.76
CA ASN A 29 29.74 34.71 -17.11
C ASN A 29 29.74 35.63 -15.89
N PHE A 30 28.91 35.34 -14.89
CA PHE A 30 28.81 36.14 -13.68
C PHE A 30 29.67 35.62 -12.52
N GLN A 31 30.51 34.60 -12.76
CA GLN A 31 31.31 33.92 -11.71
C GLN A 31 30.46 33.51 -10.51
N LEU A 32 29.19 33.15 -10.75
CA LEU A 32 28.33 32.64 -9.69
C LEU A 32 28.87 31.26 -9.32
N THR A 33 29.41 31.13 -8.11
CA THR A 33 29.57 29.82 -7.47
C THR A 33 28.23 29.08 -7.57
N SER A 34 28.25 27.81 -8.01
CA SER A 34 27.12 27.00 -8.57
C SER A 34 25.92 26.73 -7.63
N PHE A 35 25.58 27.67 -6.74
CA PHE A 35 24.53 27.58 -5.75
C PHE A 35 23.12 27.67 -6.35
N THR A 36 22.97 28.14 -7.60
CA THR A 36 21.68 28.26 -8.29
C THR A 36 21.13 26.90 -8.74
N SER A 37 21.99 25.94 -9.11
CA SER A 37 21.59 24.59 -9.51
C SER A 37 21.84 23.53 -8.42
N ARG A 38 22.61 23.85 -7.38
CA ARG A 38 22.90 22.90 -6.31
C ARG A 38 21.68 22.76 -5.41
N GLN A 39 20.77 21.87 -5.82
CA GLN A 39 19.85 21.22 -4.89
C GLN A 39 20.71 20.48 -3.86
N VAL A 40 21.03 21.15 -2.75
CA VAL A 40 21.46 20.47 -1.55
C VAL A 40 20.35 19.48 -1.21
N SER A 41 20.72 18.22 -0.98
CA SER A 41 19.79 17.18 -0.57
C SER A 41 18.95 17.73 0.58
N PRO A 42 17.61 17.73 0.48
CA PRO A 42 16.77 18.33 1.50
C PRO A 42 17.13 17.72 2.86
N ASP A 43 17.31 18.57 3.86
CA ASP A 43 17.53 18.11 5.22
C ASP A 43 16.26 17.43 5.72
N MET A 44 16.25 16.10 5.61
CA MET A 44 15.12 15.25 5.96
C MET A 44 15.01 15.01 7.47
N THR A 45 15.95 15.49 8.29
CA THR A 45 15.92 15.28 9.74
C THR A 45 14.60 15.75 10.34
N LYS A 46 14.11 16.94 9.95
CA LYS A 46 12.83 17.48 10.43
C LYS A 46 11.64 16.61 10.04
N THR A 47 11.65 16.06 8.82
CA THR A 47 10.59 15.19 8.32
C THR A 47 10.59 13.86 9.06
N LEU A 48 11.76 13.24 9.21
CA LEU A 48 11.93 11.98 9.92
C LEU A 48 11.56 12.11 11.40
N THR A 49 11.98 13.18 12.06
CA THR A 49 11.59 13.46 13.46
C THR A 49 10.08 13.59 13.61
N LYS A 50 9.41 14.32 12.70
CA LYS A 50 7.94 14.43 12.73
C LYS A 50 7.25 13.08 12.44
N MET A 51 7.78 12.30 11.52
CA MET A 51 7.24 10.97 11.22
C MET A 51 7.41 10.00 12.39
N ALA A 52 8.46 10.13 13.20
CA ALA A 52 8.69 9.28 14.36
C ALA A 52 7.68 9.53 15.50
N ILE A 53 7.07 10.72 15.57
CA ILE A 53 6.05 11.05 16.58
C ILE A 53 4.78 10.21 16.38
N TYR A 54 4.33 10.06 15.13
CA TYR A 54 3.09 9.36 14.81
C TYR A 54 3.02 7.90 15.33
N PRO A 55 4.02 7.03 15.08
CA PRO A 55 4.00 5.67 15.62
C PRO A 55 4.18 5.65 17.14
N GLN A 56 4.86 6.63 17.75
CA GLN A 56 5.02 6.73 19.20
C GLN A 56 3.70 7.10 19.90
N GLU A 57 2.89 7.98 19.30
CA GLU A 57 1.59 8.39 19.86
C GLU A 57 0.48 7.35 19.60
N HIS A 58 0.46 6.77 18.40
CA HIS A 58 -0.67 5.95 17.97
C HIS A 58 -0.42 4.44 18.03
N GLY A 59 0.83 3.99 18.17
CA GLY A 59 1.19 2.57 18.20
C GLY A 59 0.55 1.75 17.06
N PRO A 60 0.61 2.17 15.79
CA PRO A 60 -0.13 1.54 14.70
C PRO A 60 0.31 0.08 14.46
N ASN A 61 1.54 -0.26 14.83
CA ASN A 61 2.16 -1.57 14.66
C ASN A 61 1.98 -2.50 15.87
N GLU A 62 1.26 -2.07 16.91
CA GLU A 62 0.94 -2.89 18.06
C GLU A 62 -0.39 -3.63 17.85
N VAL A 63 -0.39 -4.94 18.11
CA VAL A 63 -1.62 -5.73 18.13
C VAL A 63 -2.42 -5.35 19.38
N ARG A 64 -3.48 -4.55 19.20
CA ARG A 64 -4.40 -4.17 20.28
C ARG A 64 -5.69 -4.98 20.17
N VAL A 65 -5.91 -5.85 21.16
CA VAL A 65 -7.14 -6.64 21.28
C VAL A 65 -8.34 -5.70 21.37
N GLY A 66 -9.32 -5.87 20.47
CA GLY A 66 -10.54 -5.04 20.42
C GLY A 66 -10.52 -3.85 19.47
N ARG A 67 -9.42 -3.59 18.72
CA ARG A 67 -9.38 -2.57 17.66
C ARG A 67 -10.29 -3.00 16.51
N LYS A 68 -11.50 -2.43 16.44
CA LYS A 68 -12.47 -2.68 15.38
C LYS A 68 -12.06 -1.95 14.10
N THR A 69 -11.99 -2.66 12.98
CA THR A 69 -11.87 -2.07 11.65
C THR A 69 -13.25 -1.99 11.01
N SER A 70 -13.55 -0.89 10.31
CA SER A 70 -14.82 -0.78 9.55
C SER A 70 -14.92 -1.79 8.40
N HIS A 71 -13.78 -2.36 8.01
CA HIS A 71 -13.69 -3.34 6.93
C HIS A 71 -13.37 -4.71 7.51
N SER A 72 -14.21 -5.68 7.15
CA SER A 72 -13.96 -7.10 7.36
C SER A 72 -13.17 -7.62 6.16
N ILE A 73 -12.01 -8.23 6.42
CA ILE A 73 -11.24 -8.90 5.36
C ILE A 73 -11.88 -10.27 5.17
N PRO A 74 -12.44 -10.58 3.98
CA PRO A 74 -13.02 -11.89 3.74
C PRO A 74 -11.93 -12.96 3.76
N ASP A 75 -12.24 -14.11 4.38
CA ASP A 75 -11.37 -15.29 4.35
C ASP A 75 -11.39 -15.94 2.96
N ILE A 76 -10.58 -15.39 2.07
CA ILE A 76 -10.43 -15.87 0.69
C ILE A 76 -9.75 -17.24 0.62
N ILE A 77 -8.94 -17.60 1.63
CA ILE A 77 -8.25 -18.90 1.68
C ILE A 77 -9.28 -19.99 1.97
N GLY A 78 -10.09 -19.82 3.01
CA GLY A 78 -11.18 -20.73 3.32
C GLY A 78 -12.23 -20.79 2.20
N GLN A 79 -12.51 -19.67 1.54
CA GLN A 79 -13.36 -19.66 0.34
C GLN A 79 -12.75 -20.47 -0.82
N GLY A 80 -11.43 -20.37 -1.03
CA GLY A 80 -10.73 -21.17 -2.04
C GLY A 80 -10.79 -22.66 -1.74
N ILE A 81 -10.54 -23.06 -0.50
CA ILE A 81 -10.61 -24.48 -0.08
C ILE A 81 -12.02 -25.03 -0.28
N ARG A 82 -13.07 -24.28 0.11
CA ARG A 82 -14.47 -24.68 -0.10
C ARG A 82 -14.81 -24.87 -1.58
N LYS A 83 -14.33 -23.97 -2.45
CA LYS A 83 -14.54 -24.07 -3.91
C LYS A 83 -13.77 -25.23 -4.56
N MET A 84 -12.65 -25.66 -3.99
CA MET A 84 -11.90 -26.81 -4.48
C MET A 84 -12.44 -28.15 -3.99
N MET A 85 -13.05 -28.18 -2.80
CA MET A 85 -13.63 -29.40 -2.22
C MET A 85 -15.03 -29.71 -2.74
N ILE A 86 -15.78 -28.72 -3.23
CA ILE A 86 -17.07 -28.93 -3.88
C ILE A 86 -16.79 -29.14 -5.37
N PRO A 87 -17.03 -30.34 -5.94
CA PRO A 87 -16.97 -30.51 -7.39
C PRO A 87 -18.06 -29.64 -8.03
N GLU A 88 -17.71 -28.82 -9.02
CA GLU A 88 -18.70 -28.06 -9.79
C GLU A 88 -19.70 -29.03 -10.42
N GLN A 89 -20.90 -29.09 -9.86
CA GLN A 89 -22.04 -29.68 -10.53
C GLN A 89 -22.51 -28.62 -11.53
N GLY A 90 -22.33 -28.93 -12.82
CA GLY A 90 -22.72 -28.07 -13.94
C GLY A 90 -24.19 -27.66 -13.91
N PRO A 91 -24.60 -26.69 -14.75
CA PRO A 91 -25.90 -26.03 -14.63
C PRO A 91 -27.03 -27.02 -14.89
N GLY A 92 -27.72 -27.42 -13.82
CA GLY A 92 -29.03 -28.04 -13.86
C GLY A 92 -30.05 -26.99 -13.42
N GLU A 93 -30.88 -26.54 -14.36
CA GLU A 93 -32.12 -25.83 -14.09
C GLU A 93 -33.06 -26.77 -13.31
N ASP A 94 -33.50 -26.37 -12.11
CA ASP A 94 -34.91 -26.17 -11.77
C ASP A 94 -35.15 -26.09 -10.25
N GLY A 95 -35.80 -24.98 -9.86
CA GLY A 95 -36.82 -24.83 -8.81
C GLY A 95 -36.72 -25.55 -7.47
N GLY A 96 -36.75 -24.77 -6.38
CA GLY A 96 -37.57 -25.14 -5.21
C GLY A 96 -37.00 -24.83 -3.83
N GLU A 97 -37.51 -23.74 -3.27
CA GLU A 97 -37.89 -23.53 -1.87
C GLU A 97 -36.84 -23.40 -0.74
N ALA A 98 -37.18 -22.47 0.16
CA ALA A 98 -36.42 -22.00 1.29
C ALA A 98 -36.39 -23.01 2.44
N GLY A 99 -35.24 -23.10 3.10
CA GLY A 99 -35.07 -23.78 4.39
C GLY A 99 -34.01 -23.04 5.19
N ASP A 100 -34.47 -22.14 6.05
CA ASP A 100 -33.69 -21.38 7.02
C ASP A 100 -33.37 -22.30 8.21
N GLU A 101 -32.14 -22.79 8.33
CA GLU A 101 -31.64 -23.46 9.55
C GLU A 101 -30.31 -22.84 9.99
N ASP A 102 -30.45 -21.93 10.95
CA ASP A 102 -29.39 -21.34 11.76
C ASP A 102 -28.74 -22.43 12.64
N THR A 103 -27.47 -22.75 12.38
CA THR A 103 -26.63 -23.55 13.29
C THR A 103 -25.39 -22.73 13.64
N SER A 104 -25.53 -21.92 14.69
CA SER A 104 -24.44 -21.22 15.34
C SER A 104 -23.55 -22.19 16.13
N GLU A 105 -22.61 -22.85 15.46
CA GLU A 105 -21.51 -23.52 16.16
C GLU A 105 -20.56 -22.47 16.76
N THR A 106 -20.71 -22.25 18.05
CA THR A 106 -19.83 -21.40 18.85
C THR A 106 -18.52 -22.15 19.06
N ARG A 107 -17.51 -21.93 18.20
CA ARG A 107 -16.14 -22.38 18.47
C ARG A 107 -15.54 -21.51 19.58
N GLY A 108 -15.28 -22.12 20.73
CA GLY A 108 -14.69 -21.46 21.90
C GLY A 108 -13.28 -20.91 21.64
N PRO A 109 -12.74 -20.12 22.59
CA PRO A 109 -11.40 -19.52 22.48
C PRO A 109 -10.33 -20.61 22.36
N LEU A 110 -9.39 -20.43 21.42
CA LEU A 110 -8.24 -21.31 21.24
C LEU A 110 -7.26 -21.10 22.40
N GLU A 111 -6.96 -22.19 23.12
CA GLU A 111 -6.01 -22.20 24.24
C GLU A 111 -4.56 -22.13 23.70
N PRO A 112 -3.62 -21.54 24.47
CA PRO A 112 -2.25 -21.31 24.02
C PRO A 112 -1.42 -22.59 23.80
N GLU A 113 -1.98 -23.75 24.11
CA GLU A 113 -1.35 -25.06 24.02
C GLU A 113 -1.34 -25.60 22.58
N ASP A 114 -2.23 -25.09 21.73
CA ASP A 114 -2.34 -25.46 20.30
C ASP A 114 -1.25 -24.79 19.43
N LEU A 115 -0.40 -23.95 20.01
CA LEU A 115 0.67 -23.22 19.31
C LEU A 115 2.04 -23.90 19.37
N LEU A 116 2.17 -25.04 20.05
CA LEU A 116 3.39 -25.83 20.06
C LEU A 116 3.46 -26.73 18.83
N VAL A 117 4.17 -26.25 17.80
CA VAL A 117 4.73 -27.11 16.76
C VAL A 117 6.10 -27.56 17.28
N ASP A 118 6.22 -28.84 17.62
CA ASP A 118 7.49 -29.46 17.98
C ASP A 118 8.50 -29.22 16.86
N THR A 119 9.62 -28.57 17.21
CA THR A 119 10.78 -28.33 16.34
C THR A 119 11.57 -29.59 16.07
#